data_AF-A0A1I3ZS25-F1
#
_entry.id   AF-A0A1I3ZS25-F1
#
_cell.length_a   1.000
_cell.length_b   1.000
_cell.length_c   1.000
_cell.angle_alpha   90.00
_cell.angle_beta   90.00
_cell.angle_gamma   90.00
#
_symmetry.space_group_name_H-M   'P 1'
#
loop_
_entity.id
_entity.type
_entity.pdbx_description
1 polymer ?
#
loop_
_entity_poly.entity_id
_entity_poly.type
_entity_poly.pdbx_seq_one_letter_code
_entity_poly.pdbx_strand_id
1 'polypeptide(L)'
;MRTDLPEIRELLDAARSYLAGSVGLTWLHGYIGQCEFSPAVQSDEVTRVAILEWRQVLDSAWNEWGINPNPLPEAEFRRWLREQLAAATDTP
;
A
#
# COMPACT_ATOMS: atom_id res chain seq x y z
N MET A 1 8.30 0.03 -8.95
CA MET A 1 8.61 0.03 -7.51
C MET A 1 9.61 -1.08 -7.23
N ARG A 2 10.63 -0.84 -6.40
CA ARG A 2 11.63 -1.85 -6.02
C ARG A 2 11.03 -2.89 -5.07
N THR A 3 10.85 -4.11 -5.53
CA THR A 3 10.27 -5.23 -4.74
C THR A 3 11.33 -6.03 -3.98
N ASP A 4 12.61 -5.69 -4.16
CA ASP A 4 13.74 -6.34 -3.50
C ASP A 4 14.03 -5.79 -2.10
N LEU A 5 13.50 -4.61 -1.75
CA LEU A 5 13.64 -3.99 -0.45
C LEU A 5 12.80 -4.74 0.62
N PRO A 6 13.36 -5.04 1.80
CA PRO A 6 12.65 -5.75 2.88
C PRO A 6 11.31 -5.09 3.25
N GLU A 7 11.31 -3.77 3.45
CA GLU A 7 10.11 -3.01 3.82
C GLU A 7 9.01 -3.06 2.75
N ILE A 8 9.39 -3.12 1.47
CA ILE A 8 8.44 -3.26 0.38
C ILE A 8 7.86 -4.68 0.36
N ARG A 9 8.68 -5.71 0.62
CA ARG A 9 8.19 -7.09 0.74
C ARG A 9 7.20 -7.24 1.89
N GLU A 10 7.51 -6.66 3.04
CA GLU A 10 6.62 -6.64 4.21
C GLU A 10 5.30 -5.94 3.89
N LEU A 11 5.32 -4.79 3.19
CA LEU A 11 4.12 -4.13 2.71
C LEU A 11 3.29 -5.01 1.76
N LEU A 12 3.93 -5.69 0.81
CA LEU A 12 3.25 -6.59 -0.13
C LEU A 12 2.65 -7.82 0.58
N ASP A 13 3.32 -8.34 1.61
CA ASP A 13 2.80 -9.42 2.44
C ASP A 13 1.62 -8.99 3.31
N ALA A 14 1.66 -7.77 3.85
CA ALA A 14 0.53 -7.16 4.53
C ALA A 14 -0.66 -6.96 3.58
N ALA A 15 -0.42 -6.53 2.33
CA ALA A 15 -1.45 -6.42 1.30
C ALA A 15 -2.11 -7.76 0.98
N ARG A 16 -1.31 -8.83 0.83
CA ARG A 16 -1.82 -10.19 0.67
C ARG A 16 -2.67 -10.63 1.86
N SER A 17 -2.21 -10.36 3.08
CA SER A 17 -2.92 -10.66 4.32
C SER A 17 -4.24 -9.90 4.43
N TYR A 18 -4.26 -8.62 4.06
CA TYR A 18 -5.49 -7.81 4.02
C TYR A 18 -6.50 -8.37 3.02
N LEU A 19 -6.06 -8.74 1.82
CA LEU A 19 -6.95 -9.35 0.83
C LEU A 19 -7.55 -10.68 1.31
N ALA A 20 -6.77 -11.48 2.05
CA ALA A 20 -7.21 -12.71 2.70
C ALA A 20 -8.14 -12.47 3.92
N GLY A 21 -8.25 -11.23 4.39
CA GLY A 21 -9.08 -10.85 5.54
C GLY A 21 -8.45 -11.18 6.90
N SER A 22 -7.14 -11.45 6.95
CA SER A 22 -6.44 -11.76 8.21
C SER A 22 -5.97 -10.52 8.97
N VAL A 23 -5.88 -9.37 8.30
CA VAL A 23 -5.52 -8.07 8.90
C VAL A 23 -6.43 -6.96 8.36
N GLY A 24 -6.57 -5.88 9.13
CA GLY A 24 -7.34 -4.68 8.73
C GLY A 24 -6.48 -3.60 8.06
N LEU A 25 -7.11 -2.50 7.65
CA LEU A 25 -6.44 -1.35 7.03
C LEU A 25 -5.32 -0.76 7.92
N THR A 26 -5.48 -0.85 9.25
CA THR A 26 -4.49 -0.46 10.28
C THR A 26 -3.12 -1.04 10.09
N TRP A 27 -3.06 -2.30 9.68
CA TRP A 27 -1.79 -2.96 9.40
C TRP A 27 -1.12 -2.39 8.15
N LEU A 28 -1.89 -2.13 7.09
CA LEU A 28 -1.35 -1.54 5.86
C LEU A 28 -0.79 -0.14 6.10
N HIS A 29 -1.48 0.69 6.87
CA HIS A 29 -1.01 2.05 7.19
C HIS A 29 0.32 2.03 7.94
N GLY A 30 0.47 1.11 8.89
CA GLY A 30 1.74 0.92 9.60
C GLY A 30 2.91 0.60 8.66
N TYR A 31 2.73 -0.35 7.73
CA TYR A 31 3.77 -0.71 6.77
C TYR A 31 4.05 0.37 5.73
N ILE A 32 3.02 1.09 5.27
CA ILE A 32 3.22 2.26 4.41
C ILE A 32 4.04 3.32 5.14
N GLY A 33 3.71 3.62 6.39
CA GLY A 33 4.49 4.55 7.21
C GLY A 33 5.96 4.11 7.34
N GLN A 34 6.22 2.83 7.59
CA GLN A 34 7.59 2.29 7.61
C GLN A 34 8.33 2.53 6.28
N CYS A 35 7.65 2.32 5.15
CA CYS A 35 8.22 2.59 3.83
C CYS A 35 8.49 4.08 3.60
N GLU A 36 7.58 4.96 4.01
CA GLU A 36 7.73 6.42 3.90
C GLU A 36 8.99 6.94 4.63
N PHE A 37 9.39 6.29 5.73
CA PHE A 37 10.60 6.69 6.47
C PHE A 37 11.85 5.88 6.11
N SER A 38 11.78 4.91 5.20
CA SER A 38 12.95 4.13 4.79
C SER A 38 13.91 4.96 3.92
N PRO A 39 15.20 5.09 4.28
CA PRO A 39 16.18 5.76 3.43
C PRO A 39 16.33 5.11 2.05
N ALA A 40 16.17 3.79 1.95
CA ALA A 40 16.27 3.07 0.69
C ALA A 40 15.10 3.42 -0.24
N VAL A 41 13.89 3.51 0.30
CA VAL A 41 12.70 3.99 -0.42
C VAL A 41 12.87 5.45 -0.82
N GLN A 42 13.33 6.32 0.09
CA GLN A 42 13.50 7.74 -0.18
C GLN A 42 14.59 8.03 -1.24
N SER A 43 15.58 7.14 -1.37
CA SER A 43 16.64 7.26 -2.37
C SER A 43 16.23 6.87 -3.80
N ASP A 44 15.08 6.21 -3.97
CA ASP A 44 14.55 5.78 -5.26
C ASP A 44 13.22 6.47 -5.57
N GLU A 45 13.22 7.42 -6.50
CA GLU A 45 12.05 8.24 -6.79
C GLU A 45 10.83 7.41 -7.22
N VAL A 46 11.04 6.38 -8.04
CA VAL A 46 9.96 5.51 -8.54
C VAL A 46 9.28 4.78 -7.39
N THR A 47 10.06 4.23 -6.45
CA THR A 47 9.55 3.54 -5.27
C THR A 47 8.88 4.51 -4.31
N ARG A 48 9.49 5.67 -4.06
CA ARG A 48 8.89 6.72 -3.22
C ARG A 48 7.53 7.17 -3.74
N VAL A 49 7.40 7.44 -5.04
CA VAL A 49 6.13 7.84 -5.66
C VAL A 49 5.08 6.74 -5.54
N ALA A 50 5.47 5.48 -5.75
CA ALA A 50 4.55 4.35 -5.57
C ALA A 50 4.03 4.26 -4.13
N ILE A 51 4.89 4.45 -3.12
CA ILE A 51 4.46 4.44 -1.71
C ILE A 51 3.52 5.60 -1.38
N LEU A 52 3.76 6.79 -1.95
CA LEU A 52 2.85 7.93 -1.79
C LEU A 52 1.48 7.68 -2.44
N GLU A 53 1.43 7.02 -3.60
CA GLU A 53 0.18 6.60 -4.23
C GLU A 53 -0.56 5.60 -3.33
N TRP A 54 0.15 4.59 -2.81
CA TRP A 54 -0.41 3.63 -1.85
C TRP A 54 -1.00 4.33 -0.63
N ARG A 55 -0.29 5.33 -0.09
CA ARG A 55 -0.78 6.13 1.04
C ARG A 55 -2.07 6.87 0.71
N GLN A 56 -2.10 7.57 -0.43
CA GLN A 56 -3.25 8.35 -0.84
C GLN A 56 -4.50 7.48 -1.07
N VAL A 57 -4.32 6.33 -1.71
CA VAL A 57 -5.40 5.38 -1.97
C VAL A 57 -5.90 4.76 -0.66
N LEU A 58 -4.98 4.39 0.24
CA LEU A 58 -5.34 3.87 1.56
C LEU A 58 -6.11 4.90 2.38
N ASP A 59 -5.64 6.15 2.46
CA ASP A 59 -6.33 7.22 3.20
C ASP A 59 -7.72 7.51 2.60
N SER A 60 -7.88 7.30 1.29
CA SER A 60 -9.20 7.42 0.63
C SER A 60 -10.15 6.27 1.02
N ALA A 61 -9.64 5.05 1.20
CA ALA A 61 -10.42 3.90 1.66
C ALA A 61 -10.67 3.94 3.18
N TRP A 62 -9.69 4.39 3.95
CA TRP A 62 -9.72 4.52 5.40
C TRP A 62 -10.35 5.85 5.82
N ASN A 63 -11.62 6.02 5.48
CA ASN A 63 -12.39 7.20 5.86
C ASN A 63 -12.99 7.12 7.28
N GLU A 64 -12.21 6.66 8.27
CA GLU A 64 -12.69 6.40 9.64
C GLU A 64 -13.20 7.67 10.34
N TRP A 65 -12.67 8.83 9.97
CA TRP A 65 -13.08 10.13 10.51
C TRP A 65 -14.09 10.88 9.61
N GLY A 66 -14.55 10.27 8.51
CA GLY A 66 -15.47 10.93 7.57
C GLY A 66 -14.89 12.16 6.87
N ILE A 67 -13.55 12.31 6.84
CA ILE A 67 -12.85 13.47 6.28
C ILE A 67 -12.97 13.50 4.75
N ASN A 68 -12.98 12.33 4.10
CA ASN A 68 -13.12 12.24 2.65
C ASN A 68 -14.61 12.29 2.27
N PRO A 69 -15.07 13.31 1.51
CA PRO A 69 -16.46 13.41 1.07
C PRO A 69 -16.84 12.34 0.02
N ASN A 70 -15.86 11.69 -0.60
CA ASN A 70 -16.05 10.60 -1.55
C ASN A 70 -15.07 9.47 -1.25
N PRO A 71 -15.31 8.68 -0.19
CA PRO A 71 -14.41 7.60 0.20
C PRO A 71 -14.35 6.51 -0.88
N LEU A 72 -13.18 5.90 -1.02
CA LEU A 72 -13.00 4.77 -1.91
C LEU A 72 -13.71 3.55 -1.31
N PRO A 73 -14.67 2.92 -2.01
CA PRO A 73 -15.31 1.71 -1.51
C PRO A 73 -14.29 0.59 -1.28
N GLU A 74 -14.47 -0.21 -0.22
CA GLU A 74 -13.54 -1.31 0.11
C GLU A 74 -13.33 -2.27 -1.08
N ALA A 75 -14.39 -2.55 -1.84
CA ALA A 75 -14.32 -3.40 -3.03
C ALA A 75 -13.38 -2.82 -4.11
N GLU A 76 -13.40 -1.50 -4.31
CA GLU A 76 -12.51 -0.81 -5.25
C GLU A 76 -11.08 -0.79 -4.74
N PHE A 77 -10.88 -0.53 -3.45
CA PHE A 77 -9.57 -0.62 -2.81
C PHE A 77 -8.96 -2.03 -2.96
N ARG A 78 -9.75 -3.08 -2.70
CA ARG A 78 -9.32 -4.47 -2.87
C ARG A 78 -9.04 -4.83 -4.32
N ARG A 79 -9.75 -4.23 -5.28
CA ARG A 79 -9.44 -4.39 -6.72
C ARG A 79 -8.09 -3.75 -7.03
N TRP A 80 -7.89 -2.49 -6.66
CA TRP A 80 -6.65 -1.77 -6.88
C TRP A 80 -5.45 -2.50 -6.23
N LEU A 81 -5.58 -3.00 -5.00
CA LEU A 81 -4.51 -3.78 -4.35
C LEU A 81 -4.11 -5.03 -5.14
N ARG A 82 -5.07 -5.73 -5.75
CA ARG A 82 -4.76 -6.91 -6.59
C ARG A 82 -3.97 -6.52 -7.83
N GLU A 83 -4.29 -5.38 -8.45
CA GLU A 83 -3.57 -4.85 -9.61
C GLU A 83 -2.12 -4.50 -9.23
N GLN A 84 -1.92 -3.86 -8.07
CA GLN A 84 -0.58 -3.55 -7.56
C GLN A 84 0.25 -4.80 -7.28
N LEU A 85 -0.35 -5.83 -6.66
CA LEU A 85 0.32 -7.10 -6.38
C LEU A 85 0.70 -7.86 -7.66
N ALA A 86 -0.15 -7.82 -8.68
CA ALA A 86 0.16 -8.40 -9.98
C ALA A 86 1.35 -7.70 -10.63
N ALA A 87 1.33 -6.37 -10.69
CA ALA A 87 2.43 -5.57 -11.24
C ALA A 87 3.77 -5.78 -10.49
N ALA A 88 3.73 -6.00 -9.18
CA ALA A 88 4.91 -6.28 -8.37
C ALA A 88 5.51 -7.67 -8.63
N THR A 89 4.74 -8.62 -9.16
CA THR A 89 5.19 -9.99 -9.45
C THR A 89 5.81 -10.10 -10.85
N ASP A 90 5.44 -9.21 -11.78
CA ASP A 90 5.94 -9.17 -13.17
C ASP A 90 7.29 -8.42 -13.33
N THR A 91 7.93 -8.03 -12.22
CA THR A 91 9.27 -7.41 -12.28
C THR A 91 10.34 -8.50 -12.16
N PRO A 92 11.16 -8.76 -13.22
CA PRO A 92 12.15 -9.84 -13.24
C PRO A 92 13.31 -9.65 -12.25
#